data_AF-A0A512CD58-F1
#
_entry.id   AF-A0A512CD58-F1
#
_cell.length_a   1.000
_cell.length_b   1.000
_cell.length_c   1.000
_cell.angle_alpha   90.00
_cell.angle_beta   90.00
_cell.angle_gamma   90.00
#
_symmetry.space_group_name_H-M   'P 1'
#
loop_
_entity.id
_entity.type
_entity.pdbx_description
1 polymer ?
#
loop_
_entity_poly.entity_id
_entity_poly.type
_entity_poly.pdbx_seq_one_letter_code
_entity_poly.pdbx_strand_id
1 'polypeptide(L)'
;MDFTFNILRDGTFLIPKGTYKNRGYSVEAPSAPYRKIGGTTTLTNIEFWTGRQVQLDADVFIRSFTGLDMTPAYNYSSVNLEQGNFKLTKLELIKP
;
A
#
# COMPACT_ATOMS: atom_id res chain seq x y z
N MET A 1 -17.28 -27.89 16.83
CA MET A 1 -15.81 -27.89 16.66
C MET A 1 -15.35 -26.43 16.50
N ASP A 2 -14.70 -25.92 17.54
CA ASP A 2 -14.14 -24.56 17.56
C ASP A 2 -12.63 -24.68 17.39
N PHE A 3 -12.16 -24.39 16.18
CA PHE A 3 -10.74 -24.42 15.88
C PHE A 3 -10.18 -23.01 15.96
N THR A 4 -9.28 -22.79 16.92
CA THR A 4 -8.45 -21.60 17.00
C THR A 4 -7.32 -21.75 15.98
N PHE A 5 -7.20 -20.80 15.05
CA PHE A 5 -6.15 -20.85 14.03
C PHE A 5 -4.90 -20.16 14.54
N ASN A 6 -3.77 -20.87 14.52
CA ASN A 6 -2.47 -20.38 14.92
C ASN A 6 -1.65 -20.04 13.66
N ILE A 7 -1.51 -18.75 13.36
CA ILE A 7 -0.91 -18.27 12.11
C ILE A 7 0.57 -18.68 12.01
N LEU A 8 1.30 -18.55 13.11
CA LEU A 8 2.73 -18.83 13.20
C LEU A 8 3.05 -20.26 13.66
N ARG A 9 2.02 -21.04 14.02
CA ARG A 9 2.14 -22.40 14.60
C ARG A 9 2.98 -22.48 15.89
N ASP A 10 3.20 -21.36 16.57
CA ASP A 10 4.03 -21.24 17.78
C ASP A 10 3.21 -21.04 19.06
N GLY A 11 1.93 -20.69 18.92
CA GLY A 11 0.96 -20.53 20.01
C GLY A 11 0.75 -19.07 20.40
N THR A 12 1.49 -18.16 19.77
CA THR A 12 1.53 -16.74 20.11
C THR A 12 0.35 -15.97 19.51
N PHE A 13 -0.16 -16.39 18.34
CA PHE A 13 -1.23 -15.70 17.61
C PHE A 13 -2.42 -16.63 17.35
N LEU A 14 -3.28 -16.72 18.36
CA LEU A 14 -4.51 -17.50 18.34
C LEU A 14 -5.68 -16.63 17.88
N ILE A 15 -6.16 -16.82 16.65
CA ILE A 15 -7.35 -16.13 16.16
C ILE A 15 -8.60 -16.88 16.63
N PRO A 16 -9.48 -16.28 17.46
CA PRO A 16 -10.73 -16.91 17.85
C PRO A 16 -11.67 -17.07 16.66
N LYS A 17 -12.62 -18.00 16.73
CA LYS A 17 -13.63 -18.15 15.69
C LYS A 17 -14.62 -16.99 15.77
N GLY A 18 -14.80 -16.26 14.67
CA GLY A 18 -15.72 -15.12 14.61
C GLY A 18 -15.87 -14.57 13.19
N THR A 19 -16.77 -13.59 13.04
CA THR A 19 -16.93 -12.87 11.78
C THR A 19 -16.00 -11.67 11.76
N TYR A 20 -14.97 -11.74 10.93
CA TYR A 20 -14.01 -10.65 10.75
C TYR A 20 -14.40 -9.81 9.53
N LYS A 21 -14.61 -8.51 9.73
CA LYS A 21 -14.85 -7.55 8.64
C LYS A 21 -13.61 -6.69 8.46
N ASN A 22 -13.02 -6.76 7.27
CA ASN A 22 -12.05 -5.77 6.83
C ASN A 22 -12.80 -4.56 6.28
N ARG A 23 -12.37 -3.35 6.64
CA ARG A 23 -12.89 -2.10 6.10
C ARG A 23 -11.73 -1.31 5.52
N GLY A 24 -11.93 -0.70 4.37
CA GLY A 24 -10.90 0.14 3.78
C GLY A 24 -11.44 1.03 2.69
N TYR A 25 -10.65 2.01 2.31
CA TYR A 25 -10.89 2.87 1.18
C TYR A 25 -9.58 3.09 0.41
N SER A 26 -9.72 3.31 -0.89
CA SER A 26 -8.63 3.73 -1.76
C SER A 26 -9.09 4.96 -2.55
N VAL A 27 -8.25 5.99 -2.58
CA VAL A 27 -8.48 7.21 -3.33
C VAL A 27 -7.33 7.38 -4.31
N GLU A 28 -7.68 7.49 -5.58
CA GLU A 28 -6.73 7.70 -6.68
C GLU A 28 -6.97 9.07 -7.31
N ALA A 29 -5.89 9.80 -7.55
CA ALA A 29 -5.88 11.12 -8.17
C ALA A 29 -4.91 11.13 -9.37
N PRO A 30 -5.40 10.78 -10.58
CA PRO A 30 -4.59 10.84 -11.78
C PRO A 30 -4.56 12.27 -12.34
N SER A 31 -3.42 12.68 -12.88
CA SER A 31 -3.31 13.88 -13.71
C SER A 31 -3.57 13.55 -15.19
N ALA A 32 -3.73 14.60 -16.02
CA ALA A 32 -4.03 14.44 -17.44
C ALA A 32 -2.89 13.72 -18.20
N PRO A 33 -3.14 12.52 -18.79
CA PRO A 33 -2.10 11.65 -19.33
C PRO A 33 -1.47 12.16 -20.64
N TYR A 34 -2.09 13.14 -21.29
CA TYR A 34 -1.61 13.76 -22.53
C TYR A 34 -0.61 14.91 -22.29
N ARG A 35 -0.36 15.28 -21.03
CA ARG A 35 0.63 16.32 -20.70
C ARG A 35 2.04 15.75 -20.81
N LYS A 36 3.04 16.63 -21.01
CA LYS A 36 4.45 16.25 -20.96
C LYS A 36 4.90 15.84 -19.54
N ILE A 37 4.23 16.37 -18.54
CA ILE A 37 4.47 16.08 -17.12
C ILE A 37 3.14 15.76 -16.49
N GLY A 38 3.10 14.66 -15.76
CA GLY A 38 1.95 14.23 -14.98
C GLY A 38 2.37 13.13 -14.02
N GLY A 39 1.42 12.34 -13.57
CA GLY A 39 1.60 11.37 -12.51
C GLY A 39 0.27 10.97 -11.89
N THR A 40 0.37 10.04 -10.96
CA THR A 40 -0.75 9.52 -10.17
C THR A 40 -0.39 9.53 -8.71
N THR A 41 -1.38 9.73 -7.85
CA THR A 41 -1.22 9.52 -6.41
C THR A 41 -2.37 8.68 -5.90
N THR A 42 -2.05 7.63 -5.16
CA THR A 42 -3.00 6.70 -4.59
C THR A 42 -2.79 6.62 -3.09
N LEU A 43 -3.84 6.90 -2.32
CA LEU A 43 -3.87 6.72 -0.88
C LEU A 43 -4.79 5.55 -0.56
N THR A 44 -4.22 4.49 0.01
CA THR A 44 -4.93 3.31 0.45
C THR A 44 -4.91 3.23 1.97
N ASN A 45 -6.09 2.97 2.55
CA ASN A 45 -6.24 2.79 3.98
C ASN A 45 -7.08 1.54 4.24
N ILE A 46 -6.49 0.55 4.93
CA ILE A 46 -7.09 -0.75 5.18
C ILE A 46 -7.03 -1.04 6.67
N GLU A 47 -8.17 -1.38 7.25
CA GLU A 47 -8.35 -1.76 8.64
C GLU A 47 -8.70 -3.25 8.73
N PHE A 48 -7.79 -4.00 9.34
CA PHE A 48 -7.99 -5.38 9.73
C PHE A 48 -8.45 -5.44 11.20
N TRP A 49 -8.88 -6.62 11.65
CA TRP A 49 -9.21 -6.82 13.06
C TRP A 49 -7.97 -6.76 13.97
N THR A 50 -6.77 -7.04 13.43
CA THR A 50 -5.49 -7.04 14.14
C THR A 50 -4.71 -5.73 14.01
N GLY A 51 -5.21 -4.75 13.25
CA GLY A 51 -4.48 -3.51 13.01
C GLY A 51 -4.89 -2.77 11.74
N ARG A 52 -4.06 -1.82 11.33
CA ARG A 52 -4.32 -0.90 10.22
C ARG A 52 -3.09 -0.71 9.35
N GLN A 53 -3.31 -0.71 8.04
CA GLN A 53 -2.32 -0.37 7.04
C GLN A 53 -2.71 0.93 6.33
N VAL A 54 -1.75 1.83 6.19
CA VAL A 54 -1.86 3.04 5.37
C VAL A 54 -0.75 2.98 4.33
N GLN A 55 -1.11 3.14 3.07
CA GLN A 55 -0.17 3.13 1.95
C GLN A 55 -0.39 4.36 1.07
N LEU A 56 0.71 5.02 0.70
CA LEU A 56 0.77 6.13 -0.23
C LEU A 56 1.68 5.73 -1.38
N ASP A 57 1.11 5.65 -2.57
CA ASP A 57 1.82 5.42 -3.82
C ASP A 57 1.75 6.71 -4.63
N ALA A 58 2.88 7.19 -5.14
CA ALA A 58 2.92 8.36 -6.00
C ALA A 58 3.93 8.14 -7.12
N ASP A 59 3.55 8.44 -8.35
CA ASP A 59 4.45 8.47 -9.49
C ASP A 59 4.36 9.82 -10.20
N VAL A 60 5.44 10.19 -10.87
CA VAL A 60 5.48 11.35 -11.75
C VAL A 60 6.13 10.91 -13.04
N PHE A 61 5.43 11.05 -14.17
CA PHE A 61 5.99 10.80 -15.49
C PHE A 61 6.43 12.11 -16.15
N ILE A 62 7.57 12.05 -16.86
CA ILE A 62 8.15 13.15 -17.63
C ILE A 62 8.49 12.66 -19.04
N ARG A 63 7.93 13.32 -20.05
CA ARG A 63 8.13 13.04 -21.48
C ARG A 63 8.79 14.26 -22.14
N SER A 64 10.10 14.35 -22.05
CA SER A 64 10.83 15.56 -22.47
C SER A 64 11.01 15.65 -23.99
N PHE A 65 11.42 14.55 -24.63
CA PHE A 65 11.67 14.44 -26.06
C PHE A 65 11.50 12.99 -26.51
N THR A 66 11.29 12.78 -27.82
CA THR A 66 11.14 11.44 -28.42
C THR A 66 12.25 10.50 -27.97
N GLY A 67 11.87 9.41 -27.31
CA GLY A 67 12.78 8.37 -26.83
C GLY A 67 13.36 8.58 -25.43
N LEU A 68 12.97 9.65 -24.71
CA LEU A 68 13.32 9.82 -23.30
C LEU A 68 12.09 10.04 -22.44
N ASP A 69 11.72 8.97 -21.74
CA ASP A 69 10.63 8.93 -20.77
C ASP A 69 11.22 8.54 -19.40
N MET A 70 10.83 9.28 -18.35
CA MET A 70 11.29 9.04 -16.99
C MET A 70 10.09 9.03 -16.05
N THR A 71 10.01 8.01 -15.19
CA THR A 71 8.93 7.90 -14.22
C THR A 71 9.46 7.59 -12.82
N PRO A 72 9.90 8.59 -12.03
CA PRO A 72 10.12 8.40 -10.60
C PRO A 72 8.84 7.96 -9.89
N ALA A 73 8.98 7.00 -8.99
CA ALA A 73 7.93 6.47 -8.14
C ALA A 73 8.36 6.48 -6.67
N TYR A 74 7.41 6.82 -5.81
CA TYR A 74 7.52 6.88 -4.38
C TYR A 74 6.46 5.98 -3.76
N ASN A 75 6.89 5.12 -2.84
CA ASN A 75 6.02 4.21 -2.12
C ASN A 75 6.28 4.38 -0.62
N TYR A 76 5.22 4.65 0.12
CA TYR A 76 5.24 4.67 1.58
C TYR A 76 4.17 3.73 2.09
N SER A 77 4.54 2.83 3.00
CA SER A 77 3.61 1.94 3.67
C SER A 77 3.88 1.94 5.16
N SER A 78 2.81 2.10 5.95
CA SER A 78 2.84 1.95 7.39
C SER A 78 1.82 0.91 7.80
N VAL A 79 2.30 -0.12 8.48
CA VAL A 79 1.47 -1.18 9.05
C VAL A 79 1.57 -1.06 10.57
N ASN A 80 0.44 -0.90 11.24
CA ASN A 80 0.35 -0.87 12.70
C ASN A 80 -0.51 -2.06 13.13
N LEU A 81 0.08 -2.98 13.88
CA LEU A 81 -0.57 -4.14 14.47
C LEU A 81 -0.55 -3.99 15.99
N GLU A 82 -1.37 -4.74 16.71
CA GLU A 82 -1.34 -4.76 18.18
C GLU A 82 0.05 -5.14 18.73
N GLN A 83 0.81 -5.95 17.99
CA GLN A 83 2.09 -6.51 18.43
C GLN A 83 3.30 -5.69 17.94
N GLY A 84 3.08 -4.64 17.15
CA GLY A 84 4.17 -3.80 16.66
C GLY A 84 3.81 -3.00 15.42
N ASN A 85 4.74 -2.17 15.00
CA ASN A 85 4.59 -1.35 13.80
C ASN A 85 5.76 -1.55 12.83
N PHE A 86 5.47 -1.39 11.55
CA PHE A 86 6.44 -1.44 10.48
C PHE A 86 6.20 -0.29 9.52
N LYS A 87 7.28 0.34 9.06
CA LYS A 87 7.24 1.42 8.08
C LYS A 87 8.23 1.11 6.96
N LEU A 88 7.75 1.19 5.73
CA LEU A 88 8.53 1.03 4.53
C LEU A 88 8.45 2.31 3.72
N THR A 89 9.61 2.80 3.28
CA THR A 89 9.73 3.90 2.33
C THR A 89 10.61 3.44 1.20
N LYS A 90 10.12 3.57 -0.03
CA LYS A 90 10.86 3.22 -1.25
C LYS A 90 10.76 4.36 -2.25
N LEU A 91 11.89 4.67 -2.87
CA LEU A 91 11.98 5.57 -4.01
C LEU A 91 12.64 4.79 -5.15
N GLU A 92 12.04 4.81 -6.34
CA GLU A 92 12.59 4.14 -7.51
C GLU A 92 12.37 4.96 -8.78
N LEU A 93 13.22 4.72 -9.78
CA LEU A 93 13.04 5.25 -11.12
C LEU A 93 12.56 4.11 -12.02
N ILE A 94 11.33 4.20 -12.50
CA ILE A 94 10.77 3.24 -13.45
C ILE A 94 11.37 3.56 -14.81
N LYS A 95 12.03 2.55 -15.41
CA LYS A 95 12.55 2.64 -16.77
C LYS A 95 11.39 2.54 -17.77
N PRO A 96 11.45 3.29 -18.88
CA PRO A 96 10.42 3.26 -19.92
C PRO A 96 10.37 1.91 -20.66
#